data_AF-A0A0R1RS97-F1
#
_entry.id   AF-A0A0R1RS97-F1
#
_cell.length_a   1.000
_cell.length_b   1.000
_cell.length_c   1.000
_cell.angle_alpha   90.00
_cell.angle_beta   90.00
_cell.angle_gamma   90.00
#
_symmetry.space_group_name_H-M   'P 1'
#
loop_
_entity.id
_entity.type
_entity.pdbx_description
1 polymer ?
#
loop_
_entity_poly.entity_id
_entity_poly.type
_entity_poly.pdbx_seq_one_letter_code
_entity_poly.pdbx_strand_id
1 'polypeptide(L)'
;MLILPFNQQRPTKKSLILNQDNQLQLTPYSTRQLIQHYNHQQLIDFSQTRHLCRYFDHHRKIPQINGDYQLLPLGGTAHQNTSWVALHYVAAFEQFDSHVLFRFLNGTTAELNYYGQQLETEIHHCAAIGRILRASLRLCSLSFGYDITIHARFPDSIIHQYDNCTCSRCQKIPQTTADLVQLLDELEINKSNYIYKAATQAFPECPLHEFAWYNDVNVFIKQLRRL
;
A
#
# COMPACT_ATOMS: atom_id res chain seq x y z
N MET A 1 7.39 -11.68 -2.10
CA MET A 1 7.88 -11.52 -0.71
C MET A 1 6.76 -11.87 0.27
N LEU A 2 7.03 -12.72 1.25
CA LEU A 2 6.07 -13.18 2.27
C LEU A 2 6.55 -12.81 3.66
N ILE A 3 5.62 -12.48 4.56
CA ILE A 3 5.88 -12.33 5.99
C ILE A 3 4.99 -13.32 6.72
N LEU A 4 5.56 -14.29 7.40
CA LEU A 4 4.83 -15.36 8.09
C LEU A 4 5.05 -15.25 9.61
N PRO A 5 4.02 -15.39 10.44
CA PRO A 5 4.19 -15.55 11.88
C PRO A 5 5.06 -16.78 12.15
N PHE A 6 6.08 -16.62 13.00
CA PHE A 6 6.94 -17.71 13.39
C PHE A 6 6.88 -17.86 14.90
N ASN A 7 6.33 -18.98 15.37
CA ASN A 7 6.20 -19.28 16.79
C ASN A 7 6.66 -20.71 17.04
N GLN A 8 7.98 -20.92 17.00
CA GLN A 8 8.59 -22.08 17.65
C GLN A 8 9.08 -21.66 19.04
N GLN A 9 9.36 -22.64 19.90
CA GLN A 9 9.72 -22.55 21.34
C GLN A 9 10.90 -21.61 21.71
N ARG A 10 11.37 -20.75 20.81
CA ARG A 10 12.42 -19.76 21.01
C ARG A 10 11.82 -18.35 21.07
N PRO A 11 11.90 -17.64 22.21
CA PRO A 11 11.27 -16.33 22.42
C PRO A 11 11.85 -15.18 21.56
N THR A 12 12.95 -15.42 20.84
CA THR A 12 13.73 -14.37 20.14
C THR A 12 13.39 -14.20 18.67
N LYS A 13 12.63 -15.11 18.03
CA LYS A 13 12.25 -15.02 16.61
C LYS A 13 10.73 -15.06 16.50
N LYS A 14 10.14 -14.07 15.81
CA LYS A 14 8.68 -13.86 15.77
C LYS A 14 8.09 -13.88 14.37
N SER A 15 8.90 -13.69 13.33
CA SER A 15 8.46 -13.80 11.94
C SER A 15 9.52 -14.42 11.03
N LEU A 16 9.06 -15.07 9.97
CA LEU A 16 9.85 -15.56 8.84
C LEU A 16 9.54 -14.69 7.62
N ILE A 17 10.57 -14.19 6.96
CA ILE A 17 10.46 -13.38 5.73
C ILE A 17 11.03 -14.20 4.58
N LEU A 18 10.24 -14.38 3.52
CA LEU A 18 10.73 -14.87 2.23
C LEU A 18 10.90 -13.66 1.32
N ASN A 19 12.12 -13.29 0.98
CA ASN A 19 12.39 -12.13 0.11
C ASN A 19 12.20 -12.47 -1.38
N GLN A 20 12.43 -11.50 -2.26
CA GLN A 20 12.30 -11.67 -3.72
C GLN A 20 13.31 -12.66 -4.32
N ASP A 21 14.47 -12.83 -3.67
CA ASP A 21 15.55 -13.71 -4.10
C ASP A 21 15.43 -15.12 -3.50
N ASN A 22 14.24 -15.48 -3.02
CA ASN A 22 13.93 -16.73 -2.33
C ASN A 22 14.75 -16.98 -1.05
N GLN A 23 15.38 -15.95 -0.48
CA GLN A 23 16.09 -16.07 0.78
C GLN A 23 15.10 -16.01 1.93
N LEU A 24 15.23 -16.98 2.83
CA LEU A 24 14.48 -17.06 4.07
C LEU A 24 15.25 -16.35 5.19
N GLN A 25 14.60 -15.40 5.85
CA GLN A 25 15.17 -14.61 6.93
C GLN A 25 14.30 -14.69 8.18
N LEU A 26 14.90 -15.04 9.32
CA LEU A 26 14.22 -15.05 10.62
C LEU A 26 14.48 -13.74 11.37
N THR A 27 13.41 -13.08 11.79
CA THR A 27 13.48 -11.77 12.45
C THR A 27 12.89 -11.80 13.87
N PRO A 28 13.45 -11.02 14.82
CA PRO A 28 12.86 -10.86 16.16
C PRO A 28 11.57 -10.04 16.16
N TYR A 29 11.25 -9.36 15.06
CA TYR A 29 10.06 -8.53 14.95
C TYR A 29 8.82 -9.36 14.58
N SER A 30 7.68 -9.05 15.18
CA SER A 30 6.39 -9.63 14.76
C SER A 30 5.92 -9.06 13.43
N THR A 31 4.98 -9.74 12.76
CA THR A 31 4.44 -9.25 11.47
C THR A 31 3.83 -7.85 11.63
N ARG A 32 3.18 -7.57 12.76
CA ARG A 32 2.70 -6.22 13.11
C ARG A 32 3.82 -5.19 13.21
N GLN A 33 4.93 -5.50 13.89
CA GLN A 33 6.05 -4.58 14.03
C GLN A 33 6.72 -4.28 12.68
N LEU A 34 6.86 -5.30 11.83
CA LEU A 34 7.41 -5.14 10.48
C LEU A 34 6.52 -4.23 9.61
N ILE A 35 5.21 -4.45 9.65
CA ILE A 35 4.25 -3.61 8.90
C ILE A 35 4.23 -2.18 9.43
N GLN A 36 4.28 -1.98 10.75
CA GLN A 36 4.40 -0.64 11.33
C GLN A 36 5.69 0.05 10.86
N HIS A 37 6.82 -0.64 10.88
CA HIS A 37 8.10 -0.11 10.42
C HIS A 37 8.04 0.27 8.93
N TYR A 38 7.49 -0.60 8.08
CA TYR A 38 7.27 -0.31 6.67
C TYR A 38 6.44 0.96 6.47
N ASN A 39 5.35 1.12 7.23
CA ASN A 39 4.45 2.28 7.14
C ASN A 39 5.13 3.59 7.53
N HIS A 40 6.04 3.58 8.50
CA HIS A 40 6.79 4.78 8.89
C HIS A 40 7.71 5.29 7.78
N GLN A 41 8.10 4.42 6.83
CA GLN A 41 8.96 4.80 5.71
C GLN A 41 8.18 5.29 4.49
N GLN A 42 6.86 5.09 4.44
CA GLN A 42 6.07 5.46 3.26
C GLN A 42 5.62 6.92 3.29
N LEU A 43 5.60 7.54 2.11
CA LEU A 43 5.00 8.86 1.88
C LEU A 43 3.51 8.89 2.21
N ILE A 44 2.83 7.79 1.94
CA ILE A 44 1.39 7.58 2.15
C ILE A 44 1.25 6.75 3.43
N ASP A 45 0.69 7.32 4.50
CA ASP A 45 0.45 6.51 5.70
C ASP A 45 -0.79 5.62 5.59
N PHE A 46 -0.83 4.65 6.49
CA PHE A 46 -1.90 3.69 6.63
C PHE A 46 -3.28 4.29 6.94
N SER A 47 -3.35 5.52 7.45
CA SER A 47 -4.66 6.15 7.73
C SER A 47 -5.43 6.36 6.43
N GLN A 48 -4.73 6.79 5.37
CA GLN A 48 -5.32 7.03 4.06
C GLN A 48 -5.84 5.74 3.42
N THR A 49 -5.06 4.66 3.52
CA THR A 49 -5.51 3.33 3.04
C THR A 49 -6.77 2.89 3.78
N ARG A 50 -6.91 3.19 5.08
CA ARG A 50 -8.12 2.88 5.84
C ARG A 50 -9.35 3.66 5.39
N HIS A 51 -9.21 4.96 5.08
CA HIS A 51 -10.31 5.76 4.53
C HIS A 51 -10.78 5.21 3.19
N LEU A 52 -9.83 4.90 2.30
CA LEU A 52 -10.13 4.30 0.99
C LEU A 52 -10.77 2.91 1.14
N CYS A 53 -10.27 2.07 2.05
CA CYS A 53 -10.90 0.78 2.33
C CYS A 53 -12.36 0.94 2.76
N ARG A 54 -12.69 1.93 3.61
CA ARG A 54 -14.09 2.22 4.00
C ARG A 54 -14.94 2.67 2.82
N TYR A 55 -14.40 3.51 1.94
CA TYR A 55 -15.07 3.95 0.71
C TYR A 55 -15.44 2.80 -0.25
N PHE A 56 -14.61 1.75 -0.26
CA PHE A 56 -14.88 0.50 -1.00
C PHE A 56 -15.66 -0.55 -0.19
N ASP A 57 -16.21 -0.20 0.98
CA ASP A 57 -16.92 -1.13 1.86
C ASP A 57 -16.04 -2.33 2.32
N HIS A 58 -14.72 -2.14 2.27
CA HIS A 58 -13.70 -3.12 2.64
C HIS A 58 -13.27 -2.95 4.10
N HIS A 59 -14.05 -3.51 5.03
CA HIS A 59 -13.85 -3.28 6.47
C HIS A 59 -12.93 -4.29 7.17
N ARG A 60 -12.61 -5.40 6.50
CA ARG A 60 -11.82 -6.50 7.08
C ARG A 60 -10.47 -6.58 6.38
N LYS A 61 -9.44 -7.06 7.09
CA LYS A 61 -8.10 -7.30 6.51
C LYS A 61 -7.55 -6.09 5.74
N ILE A 62 -7.42 -4.96 6.43
CA ILE A 62 -6.98 -3.71 5.81
C ILE A 62 -5.55 -3.91 5.26
N PRO A 63 -5.36 -3.86 3.93
CA PRO A 63 -4.05 -4.02 3.30
C PRO A 63 -3.16 -2.81 3.56
N GLN A 64 -1.85 -2.95 3.33
CA GLN A 64 -0.96 -1.80 3.12
C GLN A 64 -0.80 -1.58 1.62
N ILE A 65 -1.07 -0.36 1.17
CA ILE A 65 -1.04 -0.03 -0.25
C ILE A 65 -0.28 1.27 -0.43
N ASN A 66 0.77 1.23 -1.23
CA ASN A 66 1.48 2.40 -1.72
C ASN A 66 1.68 2.28 -3.23
N GLY A 67 0.64 2.62 -3.99
CA GLY A 67 0.59 2.43 -5.44
C GLY A 67 0.76 0.96 -5.82
N ASP A 68 1.87 0.64 -6.48
CA ASP A 68 2.19 -0.74 -6.89
C ASP A 68 2.62 -1.61 -5.71
N TYR A 69 3.16 -1.07 -4.64
CA TYR A 69 3.60 -1.88 -3.50
C TYR A 69 2.43 -2.18 -2.58
N GLN A 70 1.87 -3.38 -2.75
CA GLN A 70 0.69 -3.82 -2.01
C GLN A 70 1.02 -5.04 -1.17
N LEU A 71 0.73 -4.96 0.14
CA LEU A 71 0.83 -6.06 1.10
C LEU A 71 -0.57 -6.37 1.63
N LEU A 72 -1.03 -7.59 1.40
CA LEU A 72 -2.34 -8.08 1.84
C LEU A 72 -2.18 -9.02 3.04
N PRO A 73 -2.89 -8.80 4.16
CA PRO A 73 -2.95 -9.76 5.24
C PRO A 73 -3.87 -10.92 4.87
N LEU A 74 -3.43 -12.16 5.15
CA LEU A 74 -4.18 -13.38 4.85
C LEU A 74 -5.19 -13.76 5.95
N GLY A 75 -5.17 -13.05 7.08
CA GLY A 75 -6.11 -13.19 8.19
C GLY A 75 -6.58 -11.86 8.75
N GLY A 76 -7.73 -11.87 9.41
CA GLY A 76 -8.38 -10.69 9.99
C GLY A 76 -7.79 -10.21 11.31
N THR A 77 -8.36 -9.13 11.85
CA THR A 77 -7.98 -8.47 13.11
C THR A 77 -8.05 -9.39 14.33
N ALA A 78 -8.80 -10.50 14.27
CA ALA A 78 -8.82 -11.53 15.30
C ALA A 78 -7.46 -12.21 15.49
N HIS A 79 -6.59 -12.20 14.47
CA HIS A 79 -5.26 -12.79 14.52
C HIS A 79 -4.22 -11.68 14.67
N GLN A 80 -3.75 -11.46 15.91
CA GLN A 80 -2.78 -10.39 16.22
C GLN A 80 -1.47 -10.50 15.41
N ASN A 81 -1.12 -11.71 14.94
CA ASN A 81 -0.02 -11.99 14.03
C ASN A 81 -0.57 -12.83 12.87
N THR A 82 -0.77 -12.21 11.72
CA THR A 82 -1.18 -12.90 10.49
C THR A 82 -0.07 -12.90 9.45
N SER A 83 -0.17 -13.82 8.50
CA SER A 83 0.69 -13.85 7.32
C SER A 83 0.33 -12.71 6.37
N TRP A 84 1.34 -12.13 5.72
CA TRP A 84 1.18 -11.09 4.72
C TRP A 84 1.82 -11.53 3.42
N VAL A 85 1.12 -11.25 2.32
CA VAL A 85 1.61 -11.48 0.95
C VAL A 85 1.83 -10.16 0.24
N ALA A 86 3.00 -10.00 -0.36
CA ALA A 86 3.27 -8.90 -1.27
C ALA A 86 2.65 -9.19 -2.64
N LEU A 87 1.43 -8.66 -2.88
CA LEU A 87 0.68 -8.88 -4.12
C LEU A 87 1.46 -8.45 -5.36
N HIS A 88 2.30 -7.43 -5.23
CA HIS A 88 3.16 -6.92 -6.28
C HIS A 88 4.23 -7.89 -6.79
N TYR A 89 4.45 -9.00 -6.08
CA TYR A 89 5.29 -10.10 -6.53
C TYR A 89 4.48 -11.34 -6.95
N VAL A 90 3.15 -11.31 -6.87
CA VAL A 90 2.27 -12.44 -7.20
C VAL A 90 1.90 -12.37 -8.67
N ALA A 91 2.11 -13.46 -9.40
CA ALA A 91 1.68 -13.62 -10.79
C ALA A 91 0.24 -14.18 -10.88
N ALA A 92 -0.04 -15.19 -10.07
CA ALA A 92 -1.31 -15.92 -10.06
C ALA A 92 -1.59 -16.52 -8.68
N PHE A 93 -2.85 -16.90 -8.44
CA PHE A 93 -3.23 -17.65 -7.24
C PHE A 93 -4.32 -18.68 -7.56
N GLU A 94 -4.40 -19.71 -6.73
CA GLU A 94 -5.50 -20.67 -6.68
C GLU A 94 -6.00 -20.75 -5.25
N GLN A 95 -7.29 -20.50 -5.03
CA GLN A 95 -7.91 -20.54 -3.71
C GLN A 95 -8.64 -21.87 -3.50
N PHE A 96 -8.36 -22.50 -2.36
CA PHE A 96 -9.05 -23.66 -1.83
C PHE A 96 -9.78 -23.28 -0.54
N ASP A 97 -10.55 -24.20 0.05
CA ASP A 97 -11.42 -23.91 1.20
C ASP A 97 -10.67 -23.32 2.42
N SER A 98 -9.43 -23.77 2.68
CA SER A 98 -8.66 -23.40 3.87
C SER A 98 -7.32 -22.70 3.58
N HIS A 99 -6.88 -22.72 2.33
CA HIS A 99 -5.56 -22.27 1.93
C HIS A 99 -5.56 -21.71 0.50
N VAL A 100 -4.50 -20.99 0.16
CA VAL A 100 -4.28 -20.41 -1.15
C VAL A 100 -2.88 -20.80 -1.61
N LEU A 101 -2.78 -21.27 -2.84
CA LEU A 101 -1.54 -21.45 -3.56
C LEU A 101 -1.21 -20.16 -4.32
N PHE A 102 -0.14 -19.48 -3.95
CA PHE A 102 0.39 -18.33 -4.68
C PHE A 102 1.52 -18.75 -5.60
N ARG A 103 1.50 -18.23 -6.84
CA ARG A 103 2.62 -18.30 -7.79
C ARG A 103 3.23 -16.91 -7.90
N PHE A 104 4.52 -16.78 -7.61
CA PHE A 104 5.24 -15.50 -7.64
C PHE A 104 5.89 -15.25 -9.01
N LEU A 105 6.19 -13.98 -9.30
CA LEU A 105 6.84 -13.54 -10.55
C LEU A 105 8.21 -14.19 -10.80
N ASN A 106 8.89 -14.62 -9.72
CA ASN A 106 10.18 -15.32 -9.82
C ASN A 106 10.05 -16.84 -10.05
N GLY A 107 8.83 -17.34 -10.28
CA GLY A 107 8.54 -18.77 -10.51
C GLY A 107 8.33 -19.59 -9.24
N THR A 108 8.62 -19.05 -8.05
CA THR A 108 8.40 -19.75 -6.78
C THR A 108 6.91 -19.88 -6.47
N THR A 109 6.53 -20.93 -5.75
CA THR A 109 5.18 -21.14 -5.24
C THR A 109 5.16 -21.20 -3.72
N ALA A 110 4.08 -20.72 -3.10
CA ALA A 110 3.86 -20.92 -1.67
C ALA A 110 2.38 -21.19 -1.39
N GLU A 111 2.14 -22.19 -0.53
CA GLU A 111 0.82 -22.51 -0.02
C GLU A 111 0.66 -21.92 1.38
N LEU A 112 -0.40 -21.14 1.59
CA LEU A 112 -0.61 -20.40 2.83
C LEU A 112 -2.06 -20.53 3.28
N ASN A 113 -2.26 -20.68 4.59
CA ASN A 113 -3.59 -20.60 5.19
C ASN A 113 -4.22 -19.22 4.88
N TYR A 114 -5.48 -19.24 4.49
CA TYR A 114 -6.25 -18.04 4.18
C TYR A 114 -7.57 -18.05 4.93
N TYR A 115 -7.80 -17.01 5.73
CA TYR A 115 -8.99 -16.90 6.56
C TYR A 115 -9.94 -15.85 5.97
N GLY A 116 -10.50 -16.14 4.79
CA GLY A 116 -11.45 -15.29 4.08
C GLY A 116 -12.34 -16.07 3.13
N GLN A 117 -13.33 -15.39 2.54
CA GLN A 117 -14.27 -16.01 1.61
C GLN A 117 -13.87 -15.79 0.15
N GLN A 118 -13.36 -14.62 -0.22
CA GLN A 118 -13.09 -14.25 -1.61
C GLN A 118 -11.78 -13.46 -1.72
N LEU A 119 -10.66 -14.16 -1.97
CA LEU A 119 -9.36 -13.53 -2.14
C LEU A 119 -9.33 -12.63 -3.38
N GLU A 120 -9.97 -13.04 -4.47
CA GLU A 120 -10.08 -12.24 -5.70
C GLU A 120 -10.66 -10.85 -5.42
N THR A 121 -11.76 -10.80 -4.67
CA THR A 121 -12.39 -9.52 -4.25
C THR A 121 -11.43 -8.67 -3.41
N GLU A 122 -10.66 -9.28 -2.50
CA GLU A 122 -9.67 -8.56 -1.69
C GLU A 122 -8.51 -8.01 -2.54
N ILE A 123 -8.02 -8.78 -3.53
CA ILE A 123 -6.98 -8.33 -4.46
C ILE A 123 -7.50 -7.19 -5.35
N HIS A 124 -8.74 -7.31 -5.83
CA HIS A 124 -9.38 -6.27 -6.64
C HIS A 124 -9.53 -4.96 -5.87
N HIS A 125 -9.95 -5.00 -4.59
CA HIS A 125 -9.95 -3.81 -3.73
C HIS A 125 -8.55 -3.21 -3.62
N CYS A 126 -7.52 -4.04 -3.43
CA CYS A 126 -6.14 -3.55 -3.38
C CYS A 126 -5.73 -2.86 -4.68
N ALA A 127 -6.05 -3.44 -5.84
CA ALA A 127 -5.76 -2.85 -7.14
C ALA A 127 -6.46 -1.50 -7.35
N ALA A 128 -7.75 -1.41 -7.02
CA ALA A 128 -8.52 -0.17 -7.14
C ALA A 128 -7.99 0.95 -6.24
N ILE A 129 -7.68 0.64 -4.98
CA ILE A 129 -7.10 1.60 -4.04
C ILE A 129 -5.69 2.01 -4.50
N GLY A 130 -4.89 1.06 -4.98
CA GLY A 130 -3.56 1.33 -5.54
C GLY A 130 -3.61 2.33 -6.69
N ARG A 131 -4.58 2.19 -7.60
CA ARG A 131 -4.81 3.14 -8.71
C ARG A 131 -5.10 4.56 -8.21
N ILE A 132 -5.96 4.70 -7.19
CA ILE A 132 -6.25 6.01 -6.58
C ILE A 132 -4.97 6.62 -5.99
N LEU A 133 -4.20 5.85 -5.23
CA LEU A 133 -2.96 6.34 -4.62
C LEU A 133 -1.89 6.71 -5.66
N ARG A 134 -1.79 5.99 -6.79
CA ARG A 134 -0.92 6.39 -7.93
C ARG A 134 -1.37 7.72 -8.53
N ALA A 135 -2.68 7.91 -8.72
CA ALA A 135 -3.22 9.17 -9.23
C ALA A 135 -2.98 10.33 -8.25
N SER A 136 -3.12 10.09 -6.94
CA SER A 136 -2.80 11.06 -5.89
C SER A 136 -1.34 11.49 -5.91
N LEU A 137 -0.41 10.55 -6.12
CA LEU A 137 1.01 10.87 -6.26
C LEU A 137 1.27 11.77 -7.47
N ARG A 138 0.65 11.48 -8.62
CA ARG A 138 0.77 12.33 -9.82
C ARG A 138 0.23 13.74 -9.57
N LEU A 139 -0.92 13.86 -8.91
CA LEU A 139 -1.50 15.15 -8.52
C LEU A 139 -0.56 15.94 -7.60
N CYS A 140 0.06 15.27 -6.62
CA CYS A 140 1.05 15.91 -5.74
C CYS A 140 2.23 16.45 -6.55
N SER A 141 2.83 15.63 -7.41
CA SER A 141 3.96 16.04 -8.25
C SER A 141 3.64 17.21 -9.18
N LEU A 142 2.45 17.21 -9.81
CA LEU A 142 1.98 18.33 -10.63
C LEU A 142 1.82 19.61 -9.82
N SER A 143 1.36 19.50 -8.57
CA SER A 143 1.25 20.65 -7.66
C SER A 143 2.63 21.27 -7.36
N PHE A 144 3.67 20.44 -7.28
CA PHE A 144 5.06 20.91 -7.19
C PHE A 144 5.65 21.42 -8.51
N GLY A 145 4.93 21.32 -9.62
CA GLY A 145 5.38 21.77 -10.95
C GLY A 145 6.18 20.72 -11.72
N TYR A 146 6.15 19.47 -11.27
CA TYR A 146 6.74 18.35 -11.98
C TYR A 146 5.68 17.65 -12.83
N ASP A 147 5.96 17.45 -14.10
CA ASP A 147 5.23 16.48 -14.91
C ASP A 147 5.96 15.13 -14.82
N ILE A 148 5.34 14.17 -14.13
CA ILE A 148 5.92 12.85 -13.93
C ILE A 148 5.11 11.79 -14.66
N THR A 149 5.83 10.85 -15.26
CA THR A 149 5.23 9.60 -15.74
C THR A 149 5.50 8.51 -14.72
N ILE A 150 4.43 7.95 -14.14
CA ILE A 150 4.53 6.83 -13.21
C ILE A 150 4.49 5.55 -14.04
N HIS A 151 5.60 4.83 -14.08
CA HIS A 151 5.68 3.51 -14.70
C HIS A 151 5.30 2.43 -13.69
N ALA A 152 4.54 1.43 -14.15
CA ALA A 152 4.29 0.24 -13.35
C ALA A 152 5.62 -0.47 -13.10
N ARG A 153 5.97 -0.68 -11.83
CA ARG A 153 7.21 -1.39 -11.46
C ARG A 153 7.09 -2.89 -11.65
N PHE A 154 5.87 -3.43 -11.53
CA PHE A 154 5.60 -4.86 -11.58
C PHE A 154 4.46 -5.16 -12.56
N PRO A 155 4.63 -4.90 -13.87
CA PRO A 155 3.54 -4.96 -14.84
C PRO A 155 2.85 -6.33 -14.92
N ASP A 156 3.59 -7.41 -14.65
CA ASP A 156 3.07 -8.78 -14.69
C ASP A 156 2.39 -9.22 -13.38
N SER A 157 2.33 -8.34 -12.37
CA SER A 157 1.69 -8.63 -11.09
C SER A 157 0.16 -8.75 -11.22
N ILE A 158 -0.42 -9.64 -10.41
CA ILE A 158 -1.86 -9.89 -10.30
C ILE A 158 -2.69 -8.60 -10.14
N ILE A 159 -2.14 -7.57 -9.50
CA ILE A 159 -2.85 -6.31 -9.25
C ILE A 159 -3.18 -5.55 -10.56
N HIS A 160 -2.39 -5.75 -11.62
CA HIS A 160 -2.57 -5.07 -12.90
C HIS A 160 -3.60 -5.75 -13.81
N GLN A 161 -4.07 -6.96 -13.45
CA GLN A 161 -5.20 -7.60 -14.15
C GLN A 161 -6.48 -6.74 -14.10
N TYR A 162 -6.57 -5.82 -13.13
CA TYR A 162 -7.72 -4.94 -12.92
C TYR A 162 -7.51 -3.51 -13.46
N ASP A 163 -6.39 -3.22 -14.12
CA ASP A 163 -6.12 -1.86 -14.62
C ASP A 163 -7.18 -1.39 -15.65
N ASN A 164 -7.70 -2.32 -16.45
CA ASN A 164 -8.74 -2.06 -17.45
C ASN A 164 -10.14 -2.55 -17.03
N CYS A 165 -10.33 -2.90 -15.75
CA CYS A 165 -11.63 -3.38 -15.27
C CYS A 165 -12.67 -2.24 -15.23
N THR A 166 -13.90 -2.54 -15.65
CA THR A 166 -15.03 -1.59 -15.71
C THR A 166 -16.19 -1.96 -14.79
N CYS A 167 -15.94 -2.86 -13.82
CA CYS A 167 -16.96 -3.27 -12.85
C CYS A 167 -17.41 -2.11 -11.94
N SER A 168 -18.51 -2.29 -11.23
CA SER A 168 -19.06 -1.28 -10.31
C SER A 168 -18.06 -0.76 -9.26
N ARG A 169 -17.07 -1.58 -8.85
CA ARG A 169 -15.99 -1.11 -7.97
C ARG A 169 -15.04 -0.17 -8.71
N CYS A 170 -14.58 -0.56 -9.90
CA CYS A 170 -13.68 0.27 -10.69
C CYS A 170 -14.35 1.56 -11.21
N GLN A 171 -15.67 1.60 -11.31
CA GLN A 171 -16.42 2.82 -11.58
C GLN A 171 -16.30 3.86 -10.44
N LYS A 172 -16.00 3.45 -9.21
CA LYS A 172 -15.69 4.36 -8.09
C LYS A 172 -14.29 5.01 -8.19
N ILE A 173 -13.46 4.58 -9.14
CA ILE A 173 -12.11 5.15 -9.31
C ILE A 173 -12.24 6.48 -10.08
N PRO A 174 -11.70 7.59 -9.55
CA PRO A 174 -11.68 8.88 -10.24
C PRO A 174 -11.08 8.79 -11.64
N GLN A 175 -11.75 9.38 -12.63
CA GLN A 175 -11.29 9.38 -14.03
C GLN A 175 -10.55 10.68 -14.38
N THR A 176 -10.86 11.76 -13.67
CA THR A 176 -10.21 13.07 -13.85
C THR A 176 -9.51 13.53 -12.57
N THR A 177 -8.63 14.52 -12.73
CA THR A 177 -8.00 15.20 -11.60
C THR A 177 -9.02 15.86 -10.68
N ALA A 178 -10.12 16.40 -11.24
CA ALA A 178 -11.18 17.03 -10.47
C ALA A 178 -11.93 16.01 -9.60
N ASP A 179 -12.28 14.85 -10.18
CA ASP A 179 -12.92 13.75 -9.43
C ASP A 179 -12.04 13.26 -8.28
N LEU A 180 -10.72 13.19 -8.53
CA LEU A 180 -9.76 12.75 -7.51
C LEU A 180 -9.66 13.77 -6.37
N VAL A 181 -9.58 15.05 -6.71
CA VAL A 181 -9.59 16.15 -5.75
C VAL A 181 -10.84 16.09 -4.88
N GLN A 182 -12.01 15.93 -5.49
CA GLN A 182 -13.28 15.81 -4.80
C GLN A 182 -13.30 14.60 -3.87
N LEU A 183 -12.90 13.42 -4.34
CA LEU A 183 -12.84 12.22 -3.51
C LEU A 183 -11.92 12.40 -2.30
N LEU A 184 -10.73 12.99 -2.49
CA LEU A 184 -9.79 13.20 -1.40
C LEU A 184 -10.36 14.18 -0.35
N ASP A 185 -11.07 15.21 -0.80
CA ASP A 185 -11.70 16.20 0.09
C ASP A 185 -12.90 15.57 0.85
N GLU A 186 -13.74 14.76 0.18
CA GLU A 186 -14.85 14.00 0.80
C GLU A 186 -14.36 12.99 1.85
N LEU A 187 -13.18 12.41 1.64
CA LEU A 187 -12.56 11.47 2.58
C LEU A 187 -11.76 12.15 3.69
N GLU A 188 -11.75 13.50 3.73
CA GLU A 188 -10.93 14.32 4.63
C GLU A 188 -9.42 13.97 4.56
N ILE A 189 -8.98 13.47 3.40
CA ILE A 189 -7.58 13.14 3.16
C ILE A 189 -6.85 14.42 2.74
N ASN A 190 -6.30 15.12 3.74
CA ASN A 190 -5.62 16.39 3.55
C ASN A 190 -4.43 16.29 2.56
N LYS A 191 -4.52 16.99 1.42
CA LYS A 191 -3.46 17.12 0.39
C LYS A 191 -2.14 17.61 0.99
N SER A 192 -2.23 18.49 1.98
CA SER A 192 -1.10 18.96 2.79
C SER A 192 -0.26 17.82 3.37
N ASN A 193 -0.88 16.73 3.85
CA ASN A 193 -0.14 15.62 4.46
C ASN A 193 0.82 14.94 3.47
N TYR A 194 0.43 14.80 2.19
CA TYR A 194 1.31 14.25 1.16
C TYR A 194 2.48 15.19 0.86
N ILE A 195 2.18 16.48 0.76
CA ILE A 195 3.11 17.54 0.38
C ILE A 195 4.15 17.77 1.49
N TYR A 196 3.72 17.83 2.76
CA TYR A 196 4.64 17.93 3.90
C TYR A 196 5.51 16.69 4.03
N LYS A 197 4.95 15.48 3.91
CA LYS A 197 5.77 14.25 3.96
C LYS A 197 6.77 14.17 2.83
N ALA A 198 6.36 14.46 1.59
CA ALA A 198 7.26 14.48 0.45
C ALA A 198 8.42 15.47 0.67
N ALA A 199 8.13 16.67 1.16
CA ALA A 199 9.15 17.67 1.47
C ALA A 199 10.11 17.21 2.58
N THR A 200 9.59 16.65 3.69
CA THR A 200 10.45 16.16 4.79
C THR A 200 11.38 15.01 4.38
N GLN A 201 10.98 14.20 3.40
CA GLN A 201 11.82 13.13 2.87
C GLN A 201 12.83 13.63 1.84
N ALA A 202 12.46 14.62 1.02
CA ALA A 202 13.33 15.21 0.02
C ALA A 202 14.40 16.13 0.63
N PHE A 203 14.07 16.79 1.75
CA PHE A 203 14.92 17.76 2.45
C PHE A 203 15.09 17.36 3.92
N PRO A 204 15.78 16.23 4.22
CA PRO A 204 15.94 15.74 5.59
C PRO A 204 16.75 16.70 6.49
N GLU A 205 17.56 17.58 5.89
CA GLU A 205 18.31 18.65 6.55
C GLU A 205 17.43 19.83 7.02
N CYS A 206 16.22 19.99 6.47
CA CYS A 206 15.28 21.01 6.91
C CYS A 206 14.43 20.49 8.07
N PRO A 207 14.48 21.11 9.26
CA PRO A 207 13.77 20.59 10.41
C PRO A 207 12.25 20.70 10.25
N LEU A 208 11.53 19.65 10.69
CA LEU A 208 10.06 19.48 10.59
C LEU A 208 9.23 20.72 10.98
N HIS A 209 9.71 21.54 11.91
CA HIS A 209 9.01 22.74 12.37
C HIS A 209 9.05 23.88 11.35
N GLU A 210 10.06 23.96 10.47
CA GLU A 210 10.11 24.95 9.40
C GLU A 210 9.00 24.71 8.38
N PHE A 211 8.63 23.45 8.15
CA PHE A 211 7.55 23.08 7.25
C PHE A 211 6.17 23.25 7.89
N ALA A 212 6.04 23.03 9.20
CA ALA A 212 4.77 23.11 9.91
C ALA A 212 4.17 24.54 10.02
N TRP A 213 4.95 25.59 9.73
CA TRP A 213 4.49 26.98 9.82
C TRP A 213 3.69 27.47 8.61
N TYR A 214 3.73 26.75 7.51
CA TYR A 214 3.00 27.14 6.31
C TYR A 214 1.55 26.71 6.45
N ASN A 215 0.61 27.65 6.62
CA ASN A 215 -0.82 27.34 6.67
C ASN A 215 -1.44 27.12 5.28
N ASP A 216 -0.69 27.39 4.21
CA ASP A 216 -1.13 27.32 2.82
C ASP A 216 -0.10 26.52 1.99
N VAL A 217 -0.60 25.47 1.33
CA VAL A 217 0.18 24.56 0.47
C VAL A 217 0.87 25.29 -0.69
N ASN A 218 0.26 26.29 -1.29
CA ASN A 218 0.87 27.07 -2.38
C ASN A 218 2.00 27.95 -1.86
N VAL A 219 1.86 28.52 -0.66
CA VAL A 219 2.94 29.30 -0.01
C VAL A 219 4.11 28.37 0.32
N PHE A 220 3.83 27.19 0.86
CA PHE A 220 4.81 26.14 1.13
C PHE A 220 5.59 25.74 -0.12
N ILE A 221 4.88 25.37 -1.20
CA ILE A 221 5.50 24.96 -2.47
C ILE A 221 6.36 26.08 -3.06
N LYS A 222 5.91 27.34 -2.99
CA LYS A 222 6.70 28.49 -3.46
C LYS A 222 8.02 28.65 -2.69
N GLN A 223 8.04 28.38 -1.39
CA GLN A 223 9.27 28.46 -0.60
C GLN A 223 10.19 27.27 -0.84
N LEU A 224 9.65 26.06 -0.98
CA LEU A 224 10.44 24.89 -1.37
C LEU A 224 11.15 25.06 -2.71
N ARG A 225 10.53 25.75 -3.68
CA ARG A 225 11.17 26.07 -4.97
C ARG A 225 12.30 27.11 -4.89
N ARG A 226 12.45 27.79 -3.75
CA ARG A 226 13.50 28.80 -3.53
C ARG A 226 14.73 28.25 -2.81
N LEU A 227 14.60 27.06 -2.21
CA LEU A 227 15.71 26.26 -1.68
C LEU A 227 16.41 25.55 -2.84
#